data_AF-A0A815SMT7-F1
#
_entry.id   AF-A0A815SMT7-F1
#
_cell.length_a   1.000
_cell.length_b   1.000
_cell.length_c   1.000
_cell.angle_alpha   90.00
_cell.angle_beta   90.00
_cell.angle_gamma   90.00
#
_symmetry.space_group_name_H-M   'P 1'
#
loop_
_entity.id
_entity.type
_entity.pdbx_description
1 polymer ?
#
loop_
_entity_poly.entity_id
_entity_poly.type
_entity_poly.pdbx_seq_one_letter_code
_entity_poly.pdbx_strand_id
1 'polypeptide(L)'
;MFDYYDYISLRDQQNIWCQLVNIILALHQYGVIHRDLKPANLLFFGPTLKVIDFGMAQDEFVGFSPHHRIGGTRPYSAPECFTGQALITPKADVWSVGAILYYLTYGNAPVFESPRPPFGALPTRSRHIQEILEHCLRPVASRRPDHQSLAQHPFTKPFKRYLK
;
A
#
# COMPACT_ATOMS: atom_id res chain seq x y z
N MET A 1 -30.42 13.12 4.80
CA MET A 1 -29.76 13.13 6.12
C MET A 1 -28.86 11.91 6.13
N PHE A 2 -27.61 12.08 5.67
CA PHE A 2 -26.64 10.99 5.53
C PHE A 2 -25.93 10.84 6.88
N ASP A 3 -25.99 9.66 7.48
CA ASP A 3 -25.36 9.39 8.76
C ASP A 3 -23.84 9.60 8.68
N TYR A 4 -23.31 10.34 9.65
CA TYR A 4 -22.00 10.98 9.67
C TYR A 4 -20.87 10.07 10.22
N TYR A 5 -21.09 8.75 10.30
CA TYR A 5 -20.30 7.87 11.18
C TYR A 5 -19.30 6.88 10.53
N ASP A 6 -19.20 6.71 9.20
CA ASP A 6 -18.49 5.54 8.66
C ASP A 6 -17.20 5.80 7.84
N TYR A 7 -16.57 6.98 7.95
CA TYR A 7 -15.28 7.22 7.29
C TYR A 7 -14.12 7.35 8.27
N ILE A 8 -13.08 6.52 8.08
CA ILE A 8 -11.81 6.59 8.81
C ILE A 8 -11.27 8.02 8.71
N SER A 9 -10.93 8.66 9.83
CA SER A 9 -10.49 10.05 9.83
C SER A 9 -9.18 10.22 9.05
N LEU A 10 -8.93 11.40 8.46
CA LEU A 10 -7.66 11.67 7.75
C LEU A 10 -6.43 11.39 8.63
N ARG A 11 -6.54 11.65 9.94
CA ARG A 11 -5.48 11.36 10.91
C ARG A 11 -5.25 9.85 11.06
N ASP A 12 -6.32 9.07 11.13
CA ASP A 12 -6.21 7.62 11.24
C ASP A 12 -5.71 7.00 9.94
N GLN A 13 -6.18 7.48 8.78
CA GLN A 13 -5.63 7.10 7.47
C GLN A 13 -4.12 7.34 7.41
N GLN A 14 -3.68 8.53 7.86
CA GLN A 14 -2.26 8.87 7.95
C GLN A 14 -1.52 7.92 8.90
N ASN A 15 -2.01 7.73 10.13
CA ASN A 15 -1.38 6.88 11.14
C ASN A 15 -1.22 5.43 10.65
N ILE A 16 -2.26 4.86 10.06
CA ILE A 16 -2.25 3.49 9.51
C ILE A 16 -1.26 3.39 8.36
N TRP A 17 -1.31 4.34 7.42
CA TRP A 17 -0.42 4.35 6.27
C TRP A 17 1.05 4.51 6.67
N CYS A 18 1.36 5.37 7.65
CA CYS A 18 2.72 5.52 8.17
C CYS A 18 3.25 4.22 8.77
N GLN A 19 2.43 3.53 9.56
CA GLN A 19 2.81 2.24 10.14
C GLN A 19 3.04 1.19 9.04
N LEU A 20 2.17 1.13 8.01
CA LEU A 20 2.37 0.26 6.86
C LEU A 20 3.69 0.53 6.13
N VAL A 21 4.00 1.80 5.85
CA VAL A 21 5.25 2.19 5.19
C VAL A 21 6.46 1.77 6.02
N ASN A 22 6.43 1.95 7.34
CA ASN A 22 7.50 1.51 8.22
C ASN A 22 7.64 -0.02 8.27
N ILE A 23 6.53 -0.75 8.21
CA ILE A 23 6.55 -2.22 8.17
C ILE A 23 7.20 -2.70 6.87
N ILE A 24 6.77 -2.18 5.70
CA ILE A 24 7.38 -2.61 4.43
C ILE A 24 8.84 -2.15 4.31
N LEU A 25 9.20 -1.00 4.88
CA LEU A 25 10.59 -0.54 4.96
C LEU A 25 11.44 -1.57 5.73
N ALA A 26 10.96 -2.01 6.89
CA ALA A 26 11.66 -3.03 7.68
C ALA A 26 11.73 -4.37 6.94
N LEU A 27 10.64 -4.86 6.36
CA LEU A 27 10.63 -6.13 5.61
C LEU A 27 11.65 -6.11 4.46
N HIS A 28 11.63 -5.06 3.63
CA HIS A 28 12.53 -4.95 2.50
C HIS A 28 14.01 -4.78 2.91
N GLN A 29 14.29 -4.18 4.08
CA GLN A 29 15.67 -4.14 4.61
C GLN A 29 16.22 -5.54 4.93
N TYR A 30 15.36 -6.50 5.26
CA TYR A 30 15.71 -7.91 5.43
C TYR A 30 15.55 -8.72 4.14
N GLY A 31 15.30 -8.08 2.99
CA GLY A 31 15.07 -8.75 1.72
C GLY A 31 13.75 -9.52 1.64
N VAL A 32 12.76 -9.21 2.48
CA VAL A 32 11.46 -9.87 2.47
C VAL A 32 10.44 -9.04 1.71
N ILE A 33 9.83 -9.62 0.67
CA ILE A 33 8.68 -9.06 -0.04
C ILE A 33 7.44 -9.83 0.41
N HIS A 34 6.43 -9.15 0.96
CA HIS A 34 5.25 -9.79 1.54
C HIS A 34 4.27 -10.34 0.50
N ARG A 35 4.03 -9.58 -0.59
CA ARG A 35 3.25 -9.95 -1.78
C ARG A 35 1.73 -10.13 -1.62
N ASP A 36 1.22 -10.29 -0.40
CA ASP A 36 -0.23 -10.34 -0.13
C ASP A 36 -0.68 -9.38 0.99
N LEU A 37 -0.17 -8.14 0.97
CA LEU A 37 -0.66 -7.10 1.88
C LEU A 37 -2.08 -6.69 1.50
N LYS A 38 -3.00 -6.76 2.47
CA LYS A 38 -4.41 -6.41 2.34
C LYS A 38 -5.00 -6.14 3.72
N PRO A 39 -6.16 -5.45 3.85
CA PRO A 39 -6.75 -5.14 5.15
C PRO A 39 -6.97 -6.37 6.05
N ALA A 40 -7.35 -7.52 5.48
CA ALA A 40 -7.53 -8.76 6.24
C ALA A 40 -6.23 -9.30 6.87
N ASN A 41 -5.07 -8.91 6.34
CA ASN A 41 -3.75 -9.29 6.85
C ASN A 41 -3.14 -8.22 7.77
N LEU A 42 -3.95 -7.24 8.20
CA LEU A 42 -3.56 -6.19 9.14
C LEU A 42 -4.34 -6.35 10.44
N LEU A 43 -3.64 -6.52 11.55
CA LEU A 43 -4.22 -6.58 12.89
C LEU A 43 -3.79 -5.38 13.72
N PHE A 44 -4.72 -4.84 14.51
CA PHE A 44 -4.40 -3.86 15.54
C PHE A 44 -4.20 -4.55 16.87
N PHE A 45 -3.07 -4.28 17.50
CA PHE A 45 -2.83 -4.56 18.90
C PHE A 45 -2.74 -3.22 19.63
N GLY A 46 -3.88 -2.74 20.15
CA GLY A 46 -4.01 -1.36 20.60
C GLY A 46 -3.78 -0.37 19.43
N PRO A 47 -2.92 0.65 19.58
CA PRO A 47 -2.61 1.60 18.52
C PRO A 47 -1.62 1.06 17.47
N THR A 48 -1.04 -0.12 17.71
CA THR A 48 0.03 -0.68 16.88
C THR A 48 -0.53 -1.60 15.81
N LEU A 49 -0.18 -1.31 14.57
CA LEU A 49 -0.47 -2.13 13.41
C LEU A 49 0.54 -3.28 13.30
N LYS A 50 0.05 -4.48 13.03
CA LYS A 50 0.86 -5.67 12.76
C LYS A 50 0.41 -6.30 11.45
N VAL A 51 1.37 -6.70 10.63
CA VAL A 51 1.12 -7.52 9.44
C VAL A 51 1.19 -8.99 9.83
N ILE A 52 0.23 -9.75 9.33
CA ILE A 52 0.15 -11.21 9.48
C ILE A 52 0.17 -11.88 8.10
N ASP A 53 0.32 -13.21 8.09
CA ASP A 53 0.23 -14.07 6.91
C ASP A 53 1.30 -13.83 5.84
N PHE A 54 2.47 -14.43 6.07
CA PHE A 54 3.60 -14.45 5.15
C PHE A 54 3.57 -15.66 4.19
N GLY A 55 2.41 -16.32 4.01
CA GLY A 55 2.32 -17.53 3.18
C GLY A 55 2.67 -17.33 1.70
N MET A 56 2.65 -16.08 1.24
CA MET A 56 3.05 -15.64 -0.11
C MET A 56 4.36 -14.87 -0.14
N ALA A 57 5.01 -14.69 1.01
CA ALA A 57 6.23 -13.90 1.10
C ALA A 57 7.39 -14.56 0.36
N GLN A 58 8.32 -13.72 -0.10
CA GLN A 58 9.47 -14.16 -0.87
C GLN A 58 10.74 -13.41 -0.45
N ASP A 59 11.85 -14.14 -0.50
CA ASP A 59 13.19 -13.58 -0.39
C ASP A 59 13.61 -12.91 -1.71
N GLU A 60 13.89 -11.62 -1.65
CA GLU A 60 14.37 -10.78 -2.75
C GLU A 60 15.72 -11.26 -3.30
N PHE A 61 16.59 -11.79 -2.43
CA PHE A 61 17.94 -12.21 -2.80
C PHE A 61 17.98 -13.54 -3.55
N VAL A 62 16.89 -14.32 -3.49
CA VAL A 62 16.77 -15.61 -4.21
C VAL A 62 16.50 -15.41 -5.72
N GLY A 63 16.29 -14.18 -6.18
CA GLY A 63 16.15 -13.85 -7.60
C GLY A 63 14.90 -14.48 -8.25
N PHE A 64 14.92 -14.60 -9.58
CA PHE A 64 13.81 -15.21 -10.32
C PHE A 64 13.79 -16.73 -10.09
N SER A 65 12.83 -17.19 -9.28
CA SER A 65 12.52 -18.62 -9.17
C SER A 65 11.50 -19.01 -10.24
N PRO A 66 11.73 -20.05 -11.06
CA PRO A 66 10.73 -20.59 -11.98
C PRO A 66 9.47 -21.14 -11.27
N HIS A 67 9.53 -21.31 -9.94
CA HIS A 67 8.38 -21.62 -9.07
C HIS A 67 7.73 -20.37 -8.47
N HIS A 68 7.87 -19.21 -9.12
CA HIS A 68 7.23 -17.99 -8.68
C HIS A 68 5.72 -18.21 -8.54
N ARG A 69 5.22 -18.31 -7.30
CA ARG A 69 3.79 -18.52 -7.05
C ARG A 69 3.04 -17.30 -7.57
N ILE A 70 2.40 -17.41 -8.73
CA ILE A 70 1.41 -16.41 -9.16
C ILE A 70 0.34 -16.34 -8.07
N GLY A 71 0.00 -15.13 -7.63
CA GLY A 71 -1.03 -14.97 -6.62
C GLY A 71 -0.96 -13.68 -5.84
N GLY A 72 -1.81 -13.62 -4.82
CA GLY A 72 -2.17 -12.42 -4.09
C GLY A 72 -3.67 -12.11 -4.26
N THR A 73 -4.13 -11.04 -3.65
CA THR A 73 -5.54 -10.66 -3.60
C THR A 73 -5.83 -9.53 -4.61
N ARG A 74 -6.62 -9.82 -5.67
CA ARG A 74 -6.76 -9.00 -6.89
C ARG A 74 -7.03 -7.48 -6.73
N PRO A 75 -7.69 -6.94 -5.69
CA PRO A 75 -7.71 -5.48 -5.52
C PRO A 75 -6.42 -4.89 -4.91
N TYR A 76 -5.67 -5.66 -4.13
CA TYR A 76 -4.51 -5.17 -3.37
C TYR A 76 -3.18 -5.59 -3.96
N SER A 77 -3.14 -6.59 -4.82
CA SER A 77 -1.91 -7.09 -5.42
C SER A 77 -1.58 -6.36 -6.72
N ALA A 78 -0.28 -6.13 -6.92
CA ALA A 78 0.23 -5.48 -8.11
C ALA A 78 -0.04 -6.32 -9.37
N PRO A 79 -0.24 -5.70 -10.55
CA PRO A 79 -0.57 -6.42 -11.78
C PRO A 79 0.51 -7.44 -12.16
N GLU A 80 1.78 -7.14 -11.92
CA GLU A 80 2.89 -8.05 -12.20
C GLU A 80 2.82 -9.36 -11.39
N CYS A 81 2.13 -9.41 -10.24
CA CYS A 81 1.95 -10.62 -9.44
C CYS A 81 1.12 -11.70 -10.17
N PHE A 82 0.44 -11.33 -11.26
CA PHE A 82 -0.46 -12.20 -12.01
C PHE A 82 0.01 -12.52 -13.43
N THR A 83 1.11 -11.92 -13.91
CA THR A 83 1.57 -12.13 -15.29
C THR A 83 2.47 -13.35 -15.44
N GLY A 84 3.12 -13.81 -14.37
CA GLY A 84 4.08 -14.92 -14.39
C GLY A 84 5.36 -14.64 -15.19
N GLN A 85 5.53 -13.43 -15.71
CA GLN A 85 6.60 -13.06 -16.65
C GLN A 85 7.61 -12.06 -16.06
N ALA A 86 7.23 -11.38 -14.97
CA ALA A 86 8.05 -10.33 -14.36
C ALA A 86 8.65 -10.80 -13.03
N LEU A 87 9.88 -10.37 -12.75
CA LEU A 87 10.46 -10.47 -11.42
C LEU A 87 9.66 -9.59 -10.47
N ILE A 88 9.15 -10.19 -9.39
CA ILE A 88 8.52 -9.42 -8.31
C ILE A 88 9.61 -8.79 -7.47
N THR A 89 9.43 -7.49 -7.23
CA THR A 89 10.35 -6.65 -6.48
C THR A 89 9.61 -6.04 -5.29
N PRO A 90 10.30 -5.39 -4.33
CA PRO A 90 9.67 -4.58 -3.27
C PRO A 90 8.60 -3.59 -3.74
N LYS A 91 8.58 -3.23 -5.03
CA LYS A 91 7.56 -2.36 -5.62
C LYS A 91 6.16 -2.98 -5.64
N ALA A 92 6.04 -4.31 -5.50
CA ALA A 92 4.74 -4.97 -5.36
C ALA A 92 4.05 -4.59 -4.04
N ASP A 93 4.78 -4.59 -2.93
CA ASP A 93 4.23 -4.16 -1.64
C ASP A 93 3.92 -2.66 -1.61
N VAL A 94 4.67 -1.84 -2.36
CA VAL A 94 4.35 -0.41 -2.58
C VAL A 94 2.98 -0.22 -3.21
N TRP A 95 2.63 -1.04 -4.21
CA TRP A 95 1.29 -1.03 -4.79
C TRP A 95 0.24 -1.38 -3.73
N SER A 96 0.47 -2.46 -2.97
CA SER A 96 -0.49 -2.90 -1.95
C SER A 96 -0.72 -1.85 -0.86
N VAL A 97 0.33 -1.16 -0.42
CA VAL A 97 0.19 -0.03 0.52
C VAL A 97 -0.63 1.13 -0.09
N GLY A 98 -0.47 1.41 -1.39
CA GLY A 98 -1.33 2.35 -2.12
C GLY A 98 -2.79 1.89 -2.20
N ALA A 99 -3.04 0.61 -2.49
CA ALA A 99 -4.37 0.04 -2.60
C ALA A 99 -5.10 0.00 -1.25
N ILE A 100 -4.36 -0.21 -0.16
CA ILE A 100 -4.90 -0.09 1.20
C ILE A 100 -5.24 1.37 1.50
N LEU A 101 -4.38 2.34 1.17
CA LEU A 101 -4.71 3.76 1.33
C LEU A 101 -5.97 4.14 0.55
N TYR A 102 -6.13 3.64 -0.68
CA TYR A 102 -7.35 3.81 -1.46
C TYR A 102 -8.57 3.30 -0.70
N TYR A 103 -8.50 2.07 -0.17
CA TYR A 103 -9.59 1.50 0.62
C TYR A 103 -9.93 2.34 1.84
N LEU A 104 -8.92 2.82 2.57
CA LEU A 104 -9.11 3.70 3.73
C LEU A 104 -9.75 5.04 3.36
N THR A 105 -9.47 5.56 2.17
CA THR A 105 -9.99 6.86 1.69
C THR A 105 -11.41 6.76 1.12
N TYR A 106 -11.72 5.71 0.37
CA TYR A 106 -12.99 5.59 -0.39
C TYR A 106 -13.96 4.53 0.16
N GLY A 107 -13.56 3.77 1.17
CA GLY A 107 -14.37 2.74 1.83
C GLY A 107 -14.55 1.45 1.01
N ASN A 108 -14.06 1.40 -0.23
CA ASN A 108 -14.17 0.26 -1.12
C ASN A 108 -12.82 -0.11 -1.70
N ALA A 109 -12.62 -1.40 -1.96
CA ALA A 109 -11.40 -1.89 -2.58
C ALA A 109 -11.29 -1.30 -4.01
N PRO A 110 -10.07 -0.98 -4.48
CA PRO A 110 -9.94 -0.43 -5.82
C PRO A 110 -10.33 -1.48 -6.87
N VAL A 111 -11.17 -1.07 -7.82
CA VAL A 111 -11.52 -1.87 -9.00
C VAL A 111 -10.82 -1.24 -10.20
N PHE A 112 -9.81 -1.93 -10.72
CA PHE A 112 -9.06 -1.46 -11.87
C PHE A 112 -9.57 -2.14 -13.14
N GLU A 113 -10.57 -1.54 -13.80
CA GLU A 113 -11.01 -1.97 -15.14
C GLU A 113 -9.98 -1.62 -16.23
N SER A 114 -9.06 -0.69 -15.91
CA SER A 114 -7.98 -0.22 -16.77
C SER A 114 -6.68 -0.11 -15.95
N PRO A 115 -5.50 -0.35 -16.56
CA PRO A 115 -4.21 -0.28 -15.88
C PRO A 115 -3.90 1.11 -15.30
N ARG A 116 -4.60 2.17 -15.74
CA ARG A 116 -4.52 3.48 -15.12
C ARG A 116 -5.81 3.74 -14.33
N PRO A 117 -5.74 3.75 -12.99
CA PRO A 117 -6.91 4.07 -12.19
C PRO A 117 -7.21 5.57 -12.35
N PRO A 118 -8.48 6.00 -12.38
CA PRO A 118 -8.85 7.39 -12.62
C PRO A 118 -8.67 8.25 -11.35
N PHE A 119 -7.49 8.21 -10.70
CA PHE A 119 -7.24 8.91 -9.43
C PHE A 119 -7.48 10.42 -9.51
N GLY A 120 -7.18 11.05 -10.66
CA GLY A 120 -7.42 12.47 -10.88
C GLY A 120 -8.90 12.88 -10.89
N ALA A 121 -9.83 11.92 -10.96
CA ALA A 121 -11.27 12.16 -10.91
C ALA A 121 -11.89 11.84 -9.54
N LEU A 122 -11.13 11.22 -8.62
CA LEU A 122 -11.67 10.80 -7.33
C LEU A 122 -11.51 11.91 -6.28
N PRO A 123 -12.61 12.42 -5.70
CA PRO A 123 -12.54 13.49 -4.72
C PRO A 123 -11.79 13.03 -3.46
N THR A 124 -10.73 13.75 -3.08
CA THR A 124 -10.04 13.55 -1.80
C THR A 124 -9.84 14.87 -1.09
N ARG A 125 -9.82 14.83 0.25
CA ARG A 125 -9.58 16.01 1.10
C ARG A 125 -8.09 16.30 1.31
N SER A 126 -7.19 15.48 0.76
CA SER A 126 -5.74 15.59 0.95
C SER A 126 -4.98 15.42 -0.37
N ARG A 127 -4.28 16.48 -0.80
CA ARG A 127 -3.36 16.43 -1.95
C ARG A 127 -2.31 15.33 -1.79
N HIS A 128 -1.87 15.08 -0.55
CA HIS A 128 -0.87 14.06 -0.26
C HIS A 128 -1.40 12.65 -0.48
N ILE A 129 -2.66 12.39 -0.14
CA ILE A 129 -3.30 11.11 -0.46
C ILE A 129 -3.37 10.96 -1.98
N GLN A 130 -3.79 12.00 -2.70
CA GLN A 130 -3.87 11.98 -4.16
C GLN A 130 -2.50 11.64 -4.79
N GLU A 131 -1.46 12.37 -4.40
CA GLU A 131 -0.07 12.17 -4.85
C GLU A 131 0.38 10.72 -4.58
N ILE A 132 0.19 10.21 -3.36
CA ILE A 132 0.56 8.83 -3.00
C ILE A 132 -0.17 7.82 -3.90
N LEU A 133 -1.48 7.96 -4.08
CA LEU A 133 -2.27 7.04 -4.91
C LEU A 133 -1.79 7.07 -6.38
N GLU A 134 -1.56 8.26 -6.94
CA GLU A 134 -1.06 8.43 -8.31
C GLU A 134 0.35 7.85 -8.54
N HIS A 135 1.16 7.77 -7.49
CA HIS A 135 2.52 7.24 -7.54
C HIS A 135 2.60 5.74 -7.24
N CYS A 136 1.95 5.27 -6.18
CA CYS A 136 1.99 3.87 -5.76
C CYS A 136 1.24 2.94 -6.71
N LEU A 137 0.12 3.40 -7.27
CA LEU A 137 -0.76 2.56 -8.09
C LEU A 137 -0.48 2.73 -9.60
N ARG A 138 0.80 2.88 -9.94
CA ARG A 138 1.27 2.87 -11.34
C ARG A 138 1.41 1.44 -11.84
N PRO A 139 0.88 1.09 -13.02
CA PRO A 139 0.91 -0.29 -13.51
C PRO A 139 2.34 -0.79 -13.77
N VAL A 140 3.25 0.10 -14.18
CA VAL A 140 4.66 -0.23 -14.36
C VAL A 140 5.41 -0.07 -13.02
N ALA A 141 5.90 -1.18 -12.47
CA ALA A 141 6.54 -1.24 -11.15
C ALA A 141 7.72 -0.26 -10.99
N SER A 142 8.56 -0.11 -12.01
CA SER A 142 9.72 0.80 -11.98
C SER A 142 9.35 2.28 -11.89
N ARG A 143 8.10 2.65 -12.18
CA ARG A 143 7.61 4.03 -12.05
C ARG A 143 7.07 4.33 -10.65
N ARG A 144 6.94 3.33 -9.77
CA ARG A 144 6.51 3.54 -8.38
C ARG A 144 7.70 4.03 -7.53
N PRO A 145 7.47 4.81 -6.46
CA PRO A 145 8.51 5.12 -5.48
C PRO A 145 9.02 3.84 -4.81
N ASP A 146 10.22 3.85 -4.23
CA ASP A 146 10.67 2.78 -3.34
C ASP A 146 10.18 3.04 -1.90
N HIS A 147 10.36 2.04 -1.05
CA HIS A 147 9.95 2.10 0.34
C HIS A 147 10.68 3.21 1.12
N GLN A 148 11.90 3.58 0.74
CA GLN A 148 12.66 4.67 1.37
C GLN A 148 12.05 6.04 1.02
N SER A 149 11.73 6.25 -0.25
CA SER A 149 11.07 7.46 -0.75
C SER A 149 9.70 7.64 -0.11
N LEU A 150 8.94 6.55 0.08
CA LEU A 150 7.66 6.61 0.80
C LEU A 150 7.84 7.01 2.27
N ALA A 151 8.85 6.47 2.96
CA ALA A 151 9.11 6.79 4.36
C ALA A 151 9.45 8.28 4.56
N GLN A 152 10.03 8.93 3.55
CA GLN A 152 10.37 10.36 3.57
C GLN A 152 9.23 11.28 3.13
N HIS A 153 8.12 10.73 2.62
CA HIS A 153 7.01 11.53 2.09
C HIS A 153 6.43 12.46 3.18
N PRO A 154 6.03 13.72 2.89
CA PRO A 154 5.49 14.63 3.90
C PRO A 154 4.28 14.09 4.69
N PHE A 155 3.53 13.16 4.08
CA PHE A 155 2.42 12.46 4.75
C PHE A 155 2.88 11.55 5.89
N THR A 156 4.17 11.22 6.03
CA THR A 156 4.70 10.51 7.21
C THR A 156 4.98 11.42 8.40
N LYS A 157 4.99 12.74 8.19
CA LYS A 157 5.26 13.70 9.27
C LYS A 157 4.01 13.87 10.14
N PRO A 158 4.14 13.85 11.48
CA PRO A 158 3.03 14.13 12.37
C PRO A 158 2.42 15.50 12.07
N PHE A 159 1.09 15.62 12.20
CA PHE A 159 0.44 16.93 12.23
C PHE A 159 1.15 17.80 13.28
N LYS A 160 1.67 18.97 12.87
CA LYS A 160 2.20 19.94 13.82
C LYS A 160 1.10 20.25 14.83
N ARG A 161 1.28 19.82 16.08
CA ARG A 161 0.48 20.33 17.20
C ARG A 161 0.81 21.82 17.27
N TYR A 162 -0.12 22.67 16.83
CA TYR A 162 -0.14 24.04 17.33
C TYR A 162 -0.44 23.91 18.83
N LEU A 163 0.62 23.88 19.64
CA LEU A 163 0.52 24.19 21.05
C LEU A 163 0.13 25.67 21.09
N LYS A 164 -1.12 25.93 21.47
CA LYS A 164 -1.54 27.26 21.92
C LYS A 164 -1.07 27.44 23.36
#